data_AF-A0A378ALC9-F1
#
_entry.id   AF-A0A378ALC9-F1
#
_cell.length_a   1.000
_cell.length_b   1.000
_cell.length_c   1.000
_cell.angle_alpha   90.00
_cell.angle_beta   90.00
_cell.angle_gamma   90.00
#
_symmetry.space_group_name_H-M   'P 1'
#
loop_
_entity.id
_entity.type
_entity.pdbx_description
1 polymer ?
#
loop_
_entity_poly.entity_id
_entity_poly.type
_entity_poly.pdbx_seq_one_letter_code
_entity_poly.pdbx_strand_id
1 'polypeptide(L)'
;MVQDRSGKQLRRFHVEIDGDVVGDTLTLHERFVYDDGEKQQRVWRIRRTGDNRYQGTAGDIEGVASGQAAGNAFHWRYSMNVEASGSRWLLHFDDWMFLQDGSHLFNKTEMKKFGITVATVILFFTRTTAEERTAP
;
A
#
# COMPACT_ATOMS: atom_id res chain seq x y z
N MET A 1 -0.98 3.10 10.07
CA MET A 1 -2.22 3.38 10.81
C MET A 1 -3.27 3.99 9.89
N VAL A 2 -4.56 3.90 10.26
CA VAL A 2 -5.70 4.49 9.54
C VAL A 2 -6.36 5.57 10.40
N GLN A 3 -6.68 6.72 9.83
CA GLN A 3 -7.39 7.83 10.47
C GLN A 3 -8.65 8.22 9.70
N ASP A 4 -9.68 8.66 10.40
CA ASP A 4 -10.86 9.28 9.79
C ASP A 4 -10.61 10.76 9.41
N ARG A 5 -11.65 11.41 8.89
CA ARG A 5 -11.61 12.83 8.47
C ARG A 5 -11.34 13.82 9.60
N SER A 6 -11.61 13.44 10.86
CA SER A 6 -11.35 14.25 12.04
C SER A 6 -9.91 14.05 12.57
N GLY A 7 -9.16 13.10 12.00
CA GLY A 7 -7.83 12.71 12.48
C GLY A 7 -7.87 11.66 13.59
N LYS A 8 -9.06 11.20 14.00
CA LYS A 8 -9.19 10.11 14.97
C LYS A 8 -8.62 8.83 14.37
N GLN A 9 -7.73 8.18 15.11
CA GLN A 9 -7.19 6.88 14.72
C GLN A 9 -8.30 5.82 14.78
N LEU A 10 -8.57 5.20 13.64
CA LEU A 10 -9.54 4.11 13.52
C LEU A 10 -8.91 2.75 13.78
N ARG A 11 -7.70 2.54 13.24
CA ARG A 11 -7.04 1.22 13.28
C ARG A 11 -5.52 1.36 13.18
N ARG A 12 -4.79 0.42 13.79
CA ARG A 12 -3.34 0.27 13.59
C ARG A 12 -3.06 -1.09 12.98
N PHE A 13 -1.94 -1.17 12.29
CA PHE A 13 -1.49 -2.42 11.71
C PHE A 13 0.00 -2.39 11.46
N HIS A 14 0.56 -3.58 11.40
CA HIS A 14 1.89 -3.86 10.88
C HIS A 14 1.74 -4.59 9.54
N VAL A 15 2.68 -4.37 8.62
CA VAL A 15 2.74 -5.10 7.36
C VAL A 15 4.17 -5.57 7.12
N GLU A 16 4.32 -6.85 6.84
CA GLU A 16 5.54 -7.39 6.27
C GLU A 16 5.37 -7.54 4.76
N ILE A 17 6.40 -7.15 4.01
CA ILE A 17 6.37 -7.18 2.54
C ILE A 17 7.62 -7.88 2.04
N ASP A 18 7.45 -8.97 1.30
CA ASP A 18 8.51 -9.58 0.50
C ASP A 18 8.33 -9.20 -0.96
N GLY A 19 9.41 -8.71 -1.58
CA GLY A 19 9.41 -8.33 -2.98
C GLY A 19 10.36 -9.19 -3.80
N ASP A 20 9.90 -9.67 -4.95
CA ASP A 20 10.72 -10.37 -5.94
C ASP A 20 10.58 -9.70 -7.31
N VAL A 21 11.69 -9.53 -8.03
CA VAL A 21 11.72 -8.89 -9.34
C VAL A 21 12.20 -9.88 -10.39
N VAL A 22 11.34 -10.18 -11.36
CA VAL A 22 11.67 -11.03 -12.52
C VAL A 22 11.39 -10.24 -13.79
N GLY A 23 12.46 -9.89 -14.51
CA GLY A 23 12.38 -9.01 -15.67
C GLY A 23 11.75 -7.67 -15.30
N ASP A 24 10.65 -7.32 -15.96
CA ASP A 24 9.92 -6.07 -15.74
C ASP A 24 8.80 -6.17 -14.68
N THR A 25 8.71 -7.30 -13.96
CA THR A 25 7.62 -7.54 -13.01
C THR A 25 8.14 -7.66 -11.59
N LEU A 26 7.63 -6.81 -10.70
CA LEU A 26 7.75 -6.90 -9.25
C LEU A 26 6.53 -7.63 -8.69
N THR A 27 6.74 -8.70 -7.93
CA THR A 27 5.71 -9.34 -7.12
C THR A 27 5.90 -8.97 -5.66
N LEU A 28 4.89 -8.40 -5.01
CA LEU A 28 4.92 -8.09 -3.57
C LEU A 28 3.96 -9.01 -2.82
N HIS A 29 4.48 -9.72 -1.84
CA HIS A 29 3.70 -10.51 -0.89
C HIS A 29 3.56 -9.73 0.41
N GLU A 30 2.42 -9.08 0.59
CA GLU A 30 2.09 -8.27 1.76
C GLU A 30 1.31 -9.12 2.77
N ARG A 31 1.73 -9.08 4.03
CA ARG A 31 1.06 -9.75 5.16
C ARG A 31 0.79 -8.72 6.25
N PHE A 32 -0.48 -8.42 6.44
CA PHE A 32 -0.96 -7.44 7.40
C PHE A 32 -1.38 -8.13 8.70
N VAL A 33 -1.04 -7.52 9.83
CA VAL A 33 -1.54 -7.86 11.15
C VAL A 33 -2.12 -6.59 11.76
N TYR A 34 -3.43 -6.60 12.00
CA TYR A 34 -4.14 -5.47 12.58
C TYR A 34 -4.17 -5.53 14.11
N ASP A 35 -4.46 -4.41 14.77
CA ASP A 35 -4.43 -4.30 16.23
C ASP A 35 -5.54 -5.05 16.97
N ASP A 36 -6.58 -5.49 16.26
CA ASP A 36 -7.61 -6.41 16.75
C ASP A 36 -7.29 -7.90 16.47
N GLY A 37 -6.13 -8.19 15.88
CA GLY A 37 -5.67 -9.53 15.55
C GLY A 37 -6.11 -10.05 14.18
N GLU A 38 -6.90 -9.30 13.40
CA GLU A 38 -7.21 -9.67 12.03
C GLU A 38 -5.92 -9.79 11.21
N LYS A 39 -5.89 -10.77 10.30
CA LYS A 39 -4.79 -10.98 9.36
C LYS A 39 -5.29 -10.91 7.95
N GLN A 40 -4.58 -10.17 7.10
CA GLN A 40 -4.89 -10.05 5.69
C GLN A 40 -3.62 -10.29 4.87
N GLN A 41 -3.79 -10.84 3.67
CA GLN A 41 -2.71 -10.97 2.71
C GLN A 41 -3.10 -10.29 1.41
N ARG A 42 -2.13 -9.66 0.76
CA ARG A 42 -2.26 -9.12 -0.59
C ARG A 42 -1.04 -9.50 -1.40
N VAL A 43 -1.28 -9.93 -2.64
CA VAL A 43 -0.21 -10.24 -3.58
C VAL A 43 -0.34 -9.29 -4.77
N TRP A 44 0.53 -8.30 -4.82
CA TRP A 44 0.62 -7.40 -5.96
C TRP A 44 1.48 -8.02 -7.05
N ARG A 45 1.06 -7.85 -8.30
CA ARG A 45 1.90 -8.01 -9.49
C ARG A 45 2.00 -6.66 -10.18
N ILE A 46 3.17 -6.03 -10.12
CA ILE A 46 3.44 -4.69 -10.63
C ILE A 46 4.39 -4.82 -11.81
N ARG A 47 3.94 -4.43 -13.00
CA ARG A 47 4.72 -4.43 -14.22
C ARG A 47 5.20 -3.01 -14.55
N ARG A 48 6.48 -2.86 -14.88
CA ARG A 48 7.02 -1.65 -15.52
C ARG A 48 6.51 -1.57 -16.95
N THR A 49 5.85 -0.48 -17.31
CA THR A 49 5.25 -0.26 -18.64
C THR A 49 5.95 0.83 -19.44
N GLY A 50 6.93 1.51 -18.85
CA GLY A 50 7.79 2.49 -19.49
C GLY A 50 8.67 3.19 -18.46
N ASP A 51 9.34 4.26 -18.90
CA ASP A 51 10.20 5.05 -18.03
C ASP A 51 9.39 5.60 -16.86
N ASN A 52 9.74 5.13 -15.67
CA ASN A 52 9.09 5.49 -14.41
C ASN A 52 7.57 5.28 -14.39
N ARG A 53 7.01 4.42 -15.25
CA ARG A 53 5.58 4.11 -15.32
C ARG A 53 5.33 2.64 -15.01
N TYR A 54 4.29 2.41 -14.22
CA TYR A 54 3.97 1.09 -13.69
C TYR A 54 2.47 0.83 -13.73
N GLN A 55 2.11 -0.44 -13.87
CA GLN A 55 0.75 -0.93 -13.73
C GLN A 55 0.71 -2.11 -12.77
N GLY A 56 -0.35 -2.24 -11.99
CA GLY A 56 -0.43 -3.31 -11.00
C GLY A 56 -1.80 -3.95 -10.88
N THR A 57 -1.81 -5.21 -10.48
CA THR A 57 -3.02 -5.95 -10.12
C THR A 57 -2.81 -6.68 -8.80
N ALA A 58 -3.90 -6.87 -8.06
CA ALA A 58 -3.98 -7.72 -6.87
C ALA A 58 -5.41 -8.26 -6.78
N GLY A 59 -5.62 -9.30 -5.97
CA GLY A 59 -6.90 -10.03 -5.92
C GLY A 59 -8.10 -9.20 -5.44
N ASP A 60 -7.87 -8.13 -4.69
CA ASP A 60 -8.88 -7.23 -4.13
C ASP A 60 -8.98 -5.89 -4.87
N ILE A 61 -8.19 -5.71 -5.92
CA ILE A 61 -8.13 -4.47 -6.71
C ILE A 61 -9.14 -4.53 -7.84
N GLU A 62 -9.96 -3.48 -7.94
CA GLU A 62 -10.88 -3.28 -9.04
C GLU A 62 -10.13 -2.66 -10.22
N GLY A 63 -9.92 -3.45 -11.27
CA GLY A 63 -9.22 -3.03 -12.49
C GLY A 63 -7.69 -3.06 -12.35
N VAL A 64 -7.03 -2.03 -12.88
CA VAL A 64 -5.57 -1.94 -12.94
C VAL A 64 -5.11 -0.68 -12.22
N ALA A 65 -4.21 -0.86 -11.25
CA ALA A 65 -3.53 0.22 -10.58
C ALA A 65 -2.55 0.92 -11.51
N SER A 66 -2.34 2.22 -11.33
CA SER A 66 -1.41 3.03 -12.12
C SER A 66 -0.38 3.72 -11.23
N GLY A 67 0.87 3.68 -11.67
CA GLY A 67 2.00 4.21 -10.92
C GLY A 67 2.91 5.10 -11.74
N GLN A 68 3.41 6.16 -11.12
CA GLN A 68 4.45 7.00 -11.69
C GLN A 68 5.52 7.36 -10.65
N ALA A 69 6.79 7.19 -11.00
CA ALA A 69 7.91 7.63 -10.18
C ALA A 69 8.50 8.96 -10.70
N ALA A 70 8.97 9.81 -9.80
CA ALA A 70 9.71 11.02 -10.11
C ALA A 70 10.64 11.37 -8.93
N GLY A 71 11.96 11.29 -9.14
CA GLY A 71 12.93 11.51 -8.08
C GLY A 71 12.74 10.51 -6.94
N ASN A 72 12.52 11.03 -5.72
CA ASN A 72 12.28 10.21 -4.53
C ASN A 72 10.79 9.87 -4.31
N ALA A 73 9.89 10.33 -5.17
CA ALA A 73 8.46 10.14 -5.02
C ALA A 73 7.91 9.06 -5.96
N PHE A 74 6.96 8.28 -5.46
CA PHE A 74 6.16 7.35 -6.25
C PHE A 74 4.68 7.57 -5.95
N HIS A 75 3.90 7.86 -6.99
CA HIS A 75 2.47 8.11 -6.93
C HIS A 75 1.72 6.90 -7.45
N TRP A 76 0.90 6.27 -6.60
CA TRP A 76 0.20 5.04 -6.89
C TRP A 76 -1.31 5.21 -6.70
N ARG A 77 -2.09 4.85 -7.73
CA ARG A 77 -3.55 5.01 -7.72
C ARG A 77 -4.25 3.74 -8.12
N TYR A 78 -5.25 3.35 -7.34
CA TYR A 78 -6.03 2.14 -7.55
C TYR A 78 -7.41 2.25 -6.91
N SER A 79 -8.27 1.27 -7.19
CA SER A 79 -9.57 1.15 -6.52
C SER A 79 -9.67 -0.23 -5.87
N MET A 80 -10.25 -0.29 -4.69
CA MET A 80 -10.34 -1.52 -3.91
C MET A 80 -11.67 -1.55 -3.17
N ASN A 81 -12.24 -2.75 -3.04
CA ASN A 81 -13.39 -2.96 -2.18
C ASN A 81 -12.93 -3.17 -0.73
N VAL A 82 -13.30 -2.23 0.15
CA VAL A 82 -13.00 -2.27 1.58
C VAL A 82 -14.22 -2.72 2.35
N GLU A 83 -14.06 -3.74 3.19
CA GLU A 83 -15.09 -4.15 4.15
C GLU A 83 -14.97 -3.31 5.42
N ALA A 84 -16.02 -2.57 5.75
CA ALA A 84 -16.08 -1.74 6.95
C ALA A 84 -17.51 -1.66 7.46
N SER A 85 -17.68 -1.86 8.77
CA SER A 85 -18.99 -1.79 9.46
C SER A 85 -20.06 -2.68 8.81
N GLY A 86 -19.68 -3.89 8.38
CA GLY A 86 -20.60 -4.85 7.74
C GLY A 86 -21.03 -4.49 6.31
N SER A 87 -20.41 -3.47 5.71
CA SER A 87 -20.68 -3.04 4.33
C SER A 87 -19.40 -3.07 3.49
N ARG A 88 -19.56 -3.35 2.19
CA ARG A 88 -18.48 -3.35 1.21
C ARG A 88 -18.47 -2.04 0.44
N TRP A 89 -17.35 -1.31 0.49
CA TRP A 89 -17.21 0.00 -0.11
C TRP A 89 -16.12 0.00 -1.18
N LEU A 90 -16.49 0.27 -2.43
CA LEU A 90 -15.50 0.61 -3.45
C LEU A 90 -14.92 1.99 -3.13
N LEU A 91 -13.64 2.03 -2.76
CA LEU A 91 -12.87 3.24 -2.45
C LEU A 91 -11.74 3.41 -3.47
N HIS A 92 -11.39 4.67 -3.73
CA HIS A 92 -10.26 5.04 -4.57
C HIS A 92 -9.08 5.45 -3.70
N PHE A 93 -7.94 4.83 -3.93
CA PHE A 93 -6.70 5.03 -3.18
C PHE A 93 -5.77 5.93 -3.99
N ASP A 94 -5.19 6.90 -3.29
CA ASP A 94 -4.30 7.93 -3.82
C ASP A 94 -3.06 7.98 -2.92
N ASP A 95 -2.08 7.15 -3.26
CA ASP A 95 -0.92 6.85 -2.44
C ASP A 95 0.28 7.66 -2.90
N TRP A 96 0.85 8.44 -2.00
CA TRP A 96 2.15 9.07 -2.18
C TRP A 96 3.19 8.38 -1.30
N MET A 97 4.20 7.82 -1.95
CA MET A 97 5.34 7.18 -1.33
C MET A 97 6.59 8.03 -1.55
N PHE A 98 7.34 8.31 -0.49
CA PHE A 98 8.52 9.16 -0.52
C PHE A 98 9.70 8.45 0.12
N LEU A 99 10.70 8.15 -0.69
CA LEU A 99 11.96 7.59 -0.22
C LEU A 99 12.69 8.67 0.59
N GLN A 100 12.95 8.37 1.86
CA GLN A 100 13.64 9.29 2.78
C GLN A 100 15.16 9.09 2.68
N ASP A 101 15.59 7.83 2.59
CA ASP A 101 16.98 7.42 2.44
C ASP A 101 17.06 6.00 1.83
N GLY A 102 18.22 5.34 1.89
CA GLY A 102 18.43 4.01 1.31
C GLY A 102 17.64 2.85 1.96
N SER A 103 17.03 3.06 3.13
CA SER A 103 16.30 2.02 3.86
C SER A 103 14.92 2.47 4.37
N HIS A 104 14.57 3.74 4.32
CA HIS A 104 13.30 4.24 4.86
C HIS A 104 12.40 4.83 3.77
N LEU A 105 11.13 4.40 3.78
CA LEU A 105 10.08 4.89 2.89
C LEU A 105 8.89 5.37 3.73
N PHE A 106 8.41 6.58 3.43
CA PHE A 106 7.18 7.10 4.01
C PHE A 106 6.04 6.97 3.00
N ASN A 107 4.86 6.55 3.44
CA ASN A 107 3.66 6.50 2.62
C ASN A 107 2.50 7.22 3.29
N LYS A 108 1.82 8.05 2.50
CA LYS A 108 0.56 8.68 2.85
C LYS A 108 -0.46 8.38 1.74
N THR A 109 -1.57 7.82 2.15
CA THR A 109 -2.67 7.41 1.27
C THR A 109 -3.94 8.14 1.64
N GLU A 110 -4.61 8.70 0.65
CA GLU A 110 -5.99 9.16 0.80
C GLU A 110 -6.95 8.10 0.24
N MET A 111 -7.92 7.69 1.05
CA MET A 111 -9.03 6.84 0.63
C MET A 111 -10.24 7.72 0.31
N LYS A 112 -10.72 7.67 -0.93
CA LYS A 112 -11.77 8.54 -1.45
C LYS A 112 -13.01 7.75 -1.82
N LYS A 113 -14.19 8.28 -1.47
CA LYS A 113 -15.50 7.82 -1.95
C LYS A 113 -16.21 9.00 -2.62
N PHE A 114 -16.65 8.82 -3.86
CA PHE A 114 -17.29 9.88 -4.66
C PHE A 114 -16.45 11.19 -4.70
N GLY A 115 -15.12 11.05 -4.78
CA GLY A 115 -14.18 12.17 -4.79
C GLY A 115 -13.88 12.81 -3.42
N ILE A 116 -14.55 12.38 -2.35
CA ILE A 116 -14.36 12.91 -1.01
C ILE A 116 -13.45 11.98 -0.22
N THR A 117 -12.40 12.52 0.40
CA THR A 117 -11.54 11.75 1.31
C THR A 117 -12.32 11.34 2.55
N VAL A 118 -12.43 10.03 2.77
CA VAL A 118 -13.15 9.43 3.91
C VAL A 118 -12.20 8.94 4.99
N ALA A 119 -10.96 8.61 4.63
CA ALA A 119 -9.94 8.18 5.56
C ALA A 119 -8.54 8.39 4.98
N THR A 120 -7.54 8.42 5.85
CA THR A 120 -6.12 8.54 5.49
C THR A 120 -5.36 7.37 6.08
N VAL A 121 -4.43 6.80 5.32
CA VAL A 121 -3.48 5.79 5.81
C VAL A 121 -2.09 6.40 5.83
N ILE A 122 -1.36 6.16 6.91
CA ILE A 122 0.04 6.59 7.08
C ILE A 122 0.88 5.36 7.45
N LEU A 123 1.89 5.07 6.63
CA LEU A 123 2.84 3.98 6.84
C LEU A 123 4.27 4.52 6.81
N PHE A 124 5.09 3.90 7.65
CA PHE A 124 6.53 4.02 7.61
C PHE A 124 7.07 2.62 7.36
N PHE A 125 7.93 2.50 6.36
CA PHE A 125 8.58 1.25 6.03
C PHE A 125 10.07 1.39 6.31
N THR A 126 10.63 0.31 6.85
CA THR A 126 12.06 0.11 6.96
C THR A 126 12.40 -1.14 6.16
N ARG A 127 13.41 -1.02 5.29
CA ARG A 127 13.98 -2.16 4.58
C ARG A 127 14.74 -3.00 5.59
N THR A 128 14.31 -4.25 5.75
CA THR A 128 15.03 -5.25 6.54
C THR A 128 15.75 -6.21 5.61
N THR A 129 16.96 -6.60 5.97
CA THR A 129 17.67 -7.70 5.32
C THR A 129 17.14 -9.05 5.84
N ALA A 130 17.44 -10.14 5.11
CA ALA A 130 17.01 -11.47 5.51
C ALA A 130 17.58 -11.89 6.88
N GLU A 131 18.78 -11.42 7.24
CA GLU A 131 19.44 -11.71 8.52
C GLU A 131 18.71 -11.06 9.71
N GLU A 132 18.22 -9.83 9.53
CA GLU A 132 17.52 -9.08 10.58
C GLU A 132 16.13 -9.65 10.90
N ARG A 133 15.47 -10.34 9.96
CA ARG A 133 14.16 -10.96 10.17
C ARG A 133 14.21 -12.25 10.98
N THR A 134 15.40 -12.84 11.14
CA THR A 134 15.65 -14.08 11.89
C THR A 134 16.33 -13.85 13.24
N ALA A 135 16.64 -12.60 13.60
CA ALA A 135 17.17 -12.27 14.91
C ALA A 135 16.05 -12.37 15.98
N PRO A 136 16.33 -12.99 17.15
CA PRO A 136 15.34 -13.24 18.19
C PRO A 136 14.83 -11.97 18.89
#